data_AF-A0A812TTJ9-F1
#
_entry.id   AF-A0A812TTJ9-F1
#
_cell.length_a   1.000
_cell.length_b   1.000
_cell.length_c   1.000
_cell.angle_alpha   90.00
_cell.angle_beta   90.00
_cell.angle_gamma   90.00
#
_symmetry.space_group_name_H-M   'P 1'
#
loop_
_entity.id
_entity.type
_entity.pdbx_description
1 polymer ?
#
loop_
_entity_poly.entity_id
_entity_poly.type
_entity_poly.pdbx_seq_one_letter_code
_entity_poly.pdbx_strand_id
1 'polypeptide(L)'
;MMTAMGGSDLNKPTGDLNQAERGEMPVVQGIPVVGPSPGVVGAPQLAAPAVFALHPDELVVLNYRVAVMCFAFINLLTIVLNIVTAIMDRDRFLWDPSWGSWPVVVAGVIFTFGPICGFIGARYLRLGLVTVYLGFSCLHTASQIACAIYSFWLGAVFFAFIQVWLTKIVATFWYCLSTVQLERRSQLLDHKSADVHIVYW
;
A
#
# COMPACT_ATOMS: atom_id res chain seq x y z
N MET A 1 -11.42 -58.93 26.26
CA MET A 1 -10.39 -58.21 27.03
C MET A 1 -9.27 -57.85 26.06
N MET A 2 -9.34 -56.66 25.46
CA MET A 2 -8.29 -56.06 24.64
C MET A 2 -8.39 -54.55 24.82
N THR A 3 -7.39 -54.00 25.49
CA THR A 3 -7.25 -52.59 25.85
C THR A 3 -6.60 -51.86 24.67
N ALA A 4 -7.34 -50.98 23.99
CA ALA A 4 -6.79 -50.13 22.94
C ALA A 4 -6.07 -48.94 23.57
N MET A 5 -4.77 -48.82 23.30
CA MET A 5 -3.91 -47.72 23.72
C MET A 5 -4.23 -46.46 22.89
N GLY A 6 -4.65 -45.39 23.57
CA GLY A 6 -4.73 -44.05 23.01
C GLY A 6 -3.35 -43.45 22.83
N GLY A 7 -2.97 -43.18 21.59
CA GLY A 7 -1.79 -42.40 21.23
C GLY A 7 -2.10 -40.91 21.37
N SER A 8 -1.42 -40.26 22.30
CA SER A 8 -1.47 -38.81 22.51
C SER A 8 -0.60 -38.10 21.46
N ASP A 9 -1.15 -37.82 20.29
CA ASP A 9 -0.56 -36.90 19.31
C ASP A 9 -0.85 -35.45 19.72
N LEU A 10 -0.18 -35.02 20.79
CA LEU A 10 -0.37 -33.70 21.41
C LEU A 10 0.95 -32.91 21.34
N ASN A 11 1.47 -32.72 20.12
CA ASN A 11 2.43 -31.65 19.83
C ASN A 11 2.68 -31.52 18.32
N LYS A 12 1.67 -31.06 17.58
CA LYS A 12 1.95 -30.42 16.29
C LYS A 12 1.88 -28.92 16.53
N PRO A 13 2.98 -28.17 16.39
CA PRO A 13 2.92 -26.71 16.39
C PRO A 13 2.22 -26.32 15.08
N THR A 14 0.90 -26.28 15.14
CA THR A 14 0.06 -25.59 14.15
C THR A 14 0.29 -24.11 14.38
N GLY A 15 1.49 -23.64 14.03
CA GLY A 15 1.82 -22.24 14.01
C GLY A 15 0.86 -21.56 13.05
N ASP A 16 0.01 -20.72 13.61
CA ASP A 16 -0.94 -19.86 12.93
C ASP A 16 -0.20 -18.97 11.90
N LEU A 17 -0.02 -19.48 10.69
CA LEU A 17 0.36 -18.66 9.53
C LEU A 17 -0.66 -17.52 9.31
N ASN A 18 -1.89 -17.70 9.79
CA ASN A 18 -2.94 -16.69 9.80
C ASN A 18 -2.67 -15.53 10.78
N GLN A 19 -1.84 -15.70 11.82
CA GLN A 19 -1.47 -14.61 12.73
C GLN A 19 -0.40 -13.69 12.12
N ALA A 20 0.52 -14.23 11.32
CA ALA A 20 1.48 -13.43 10.57
C ALA A 20 0.78 -12.58 9.48
N GLU A 21 -0.24 -13.13 8.82
CA GLU A 21 -1.01 -12.41 7.80
C GLU A 21 -1.95 -11.33 8.37
N ARG A 22 -2.38 -11.48 9.64
CA ARG A 22 -3.17 -10.47 10.36
C ARG A 22 -2.38 -9.26 10.87
N GLY A 23 -1.04 -9.31 10.83
CA GLY A 23 -0.21 -8.26 11.41
C GLY A 23 -0.32 -8.16 12.94
N GLU A 24 -0.80 -9.20 13.62
CA GLU A 24 -0.92 -9.26 15.08
C GLU A 24 0.38 -9.72 15.76
N MET A 25 1.40 -10.14 15.00
CA MET A 25 2.72 -10.29 15.59
C MET A 25 3.22 -8.90 15.99
N PRO A 26 3.52 -8.66 17.28
CA PRO A 26 4.19 -7.44 17.69
C PRO A 26 5.49 -7.40 16.90
N VAL A 27 5.60 -6.44 15.97
CA VAL A 27 6.88 -6.09 15.39
C VAL A 27 7.71 -5.62 16.57
N VAL A 28 8.52 -6.52 17.12
CA VAL A 28 9.45 -6.21 18.21
C VAL A 28 10.44 -5.24 17.59
N GLN A 29 10.15 -3.96 17.77
CA GLN A 29 10.98 -2.89 17.29
C GLN A 29 12.33 -3.03 18.00
N GLY A 30 13.37 -3.39 17.25
CA GLY A 30 14.69 -3.64 17.80
C GLY A 30 15.16 -2.43 18.60
N ILE A 31 15.52 -2.67 19.86
CA ILE A 31 16.30 -1.72 20.65
C ILE A 31 17.60 -1.52 19.86
N PRO A 32 17.97 -0.29 19.44
CA PRO A 32 19.26 -0.05 18.84
C PRO A 32 20.32 -0.45 19.87
N VAL A 33 21.01 -1.57 19.60
CA VAL A 33 22.22 -1.94 20.33
C VAL A 33 23.29 -0.98 19.85
N VAL A 34 23.31 0.22 20.45
CA VAL A 34 24.52 1.03 20.52
C VAL A 34 25.42 0.25 21.47
N GLY A 35 26.14 -0.72 20.91
CA GLY A 35 26.98 -1.62 21.69
C GLY A 35 27.99 -0.81 22.50
N PRO A 36 28.31 -1.23 23.74
CA PRO A 36 29.60 -0.93 24.28
C PRO A 36 30.64 -1.66 23.42
N SER A 37 31.43 -0.89 22.68
CA SER A 37 32.86 -1.15 22.73
C SER A 37 33.27 -1.35 24.20
N PRO A 38 34.15 -2.32 24.50
CA PRO A 38 34.44 -2.71 25.87
C PRO A 38 34.90 -1.51 26.72
N GLY A 39 34.04 -1.12 27.67
CA GLY A 39 34.34 -0.54 28.98
C GLY A 39 35.22 0.71 29.03
N VAL A 40 34.63 1.89 28.84
CA VAL A 40 35.12 3.11 29.51
C VAL A 40 34.27 3.35 30.75
N VAL A 41 34.75 2.83 31.89
CA VAL A 41 34.21 3.07 33.22
C VAL A 41 34.47 4.54 33.56
N GLY A 42 33.45 5.40 33.50
CA GLY A 42 33.54 6.78 33.98
C GLY A 42 32.77 7.86 33.20
N ALA A 43 32.16 7.55 32.05
CA ALA A 43 31.37 8.53 31.31
C ALA A 43 29.96 8.69 31.93
N PRO A 44 29.44 9.93 32.09
CA PRO A 44 28.10 10.17 32.63
C PRO A 44 27.04 9.45 31.79
N GLN A 45 26.18 8.66 32.43
CA GLN A 45 25.03 7.93 31.85
C GLN A 45 23.91 8.84 31.28
N LEU A 46 24.21 10.06 30.83
CA LEU A 46 23.17 11.08 30.57
C LEU A 46 22.62 11.15 29.14
N ALA A 47 23.00 10.25 28.25
CA ALA A 47 22.43 10.23 26.89
C ALA A 47 22.20 8.79 26.43
N ALA A 48 21.26 8.09 27.06
CA ALA A 48 20.62 6.99 26.38
C ALA A 48 20.00 7.58 25.08
N PRO A 49 20.34 7.06 23.88
CA PRO A 49 19.67 7.49 22.67
C PRO A 49 18.18 7.28 22.92
N ALA A 50 17.39 8.35 22.81
CA ALA A 50 15.95 8.24 22.92
C ALA A 50 15.50 7.30 21.80
N VAL A 51 15.28 6.03 22.15
CA VAL A 51 14.69 5.05 21.26
C VAL A 51 13.26 5.53 21.10
N PHE A 52 13.00 6.31 20.05
CA PHE A 52 11.66 6.68 19.66
C PHE A 52 10.96 5.38 19.25
N ALA A 53 10.26 4.77 20.21
CA ALA A 53 9.35 3.68 19.95
C ALA A 53 8.26 4.22 19.03
N LEU A 54 8.36 3.87 17.76
CA LEU A 54 7.43 4.31 16.73
C LEU A 54 6.16 3.49 16.94
N HIS A 55 4.98 4.13 16.90
CA HIS A 55 3.76 3.36 17.05
C HIS A 55 3.66 2.35 15.89
N PRO A 56 3.19 1.11 16.11
CA PRO A 56 3.07 0.11 15.03
C PRO A 56 2.32 0.66 13.80
N ASP A 57 1.30 1.50 14.01
CA ASP A 57 0.55 2.15 12.92
C ASP A 57 1.40 3.11 12.08
N GLU A 58 2.35 3.83 12.70
CA GLU A 58 3.23 4.78 12.02
C GLU A 58 4.24 4.05 11.12
N LEU A 59 4.71 2.88 11.57
CA LEU A 59 5.57 2.00 10.77
C LEU A 59 4.82 1.46 9.55
N VAL A 60 3.56 1.05 9.73
CA VAL A 60 2.68 0.63 8.65
C VAL A 60 2.51 1.78 7.63
N VAL A 61 2.18 2.99 8.08
CA VAL A 61 2.05 4.16 7.18
C VAL A 61 3.34 4.40 6.38
N LEU A 62 4.52 4.27 6.99
CA LEU A 62 5.80 4.44 6.29
C LEU A 62 6.03 3.38 5.22
N ASN A 63 5.75 2.10 5.53
CA ASN A 63 5.92 0.99 4.60
C ASN A 63 4.94 1.11 3.43
N TYR A 64 3.67 1.39 3.72
CA TYR A 64 2.65 1.54 2.69
C TYR A 64 2.82 2.82 1.86
N ARG A 65 3.47 3.86 2.37
CA ARG A 65 3.72 5.11 1.63
C ARG A 65 4.44 4.85 0.31
N VAL A 66 5.53 4.09 0.34
CA VAL A 66 6.32 3.78 -0.87
C VAL A 66 5.51 2.90 -1.82
N ALA A 67 4.81 1.90 -1.29
CA ALA A 67 3.93 1.04 -2.09
C ALA A 67 2.86 1.87 -2.82
N VAL A 68 2.17 2.78 -2.12
CA VAL A 68 1.14 3.65 -2.71
C VAL A 68 1.73 4.58 -3.77
N MET A 69 2.94 5.11 -3.59
CA MET A 69 3.62 5.89 -4.64
C MET A 69 3.91 5.07 -5.89
N CYS A 70 4.44 3.86 -5.71
CA CYS A 70 4.72 2.94 -6.82
C CYS A 70 3.44 2.58 -7.57
N PHE A 71 2.36 2.27 -6.85
CA PHE A 71 1.08 1.92 -7.46
C PHE A 71 0.41 3.12 -8.14
N ALA A 72 0.50 4.31 -7.56
CA ALA A 72 0.05 5.53 -8.24
C ALA A 72 0.82 5.73 -9.55
N PHE A 73 2.15 5.52 -9.55
CA PHE A 73 2.95 5.62 -10.77
C PHE A 73 2.58 4.57 -11.82
N ILE A 74 2.41 3.31 -11.43
CA ILE A 74 1.98 2.23 -12.33
C ILE A 74 0.58 2.50 -12.90
N ASN A 75 -0.35 2.99 -12.08
CA ASN A 75 -1.69 3.38 -12.53
C ASN A 75 -1.63 4.52 -13.54
N LEU A 76 -0.80 5.54 -13.29
CA LEU A 76 -0.59 6.64 -14.22
C LEU A 76 -0.05 6.13 -15.57
N LEU A 77 0.97 5.27 -15.54
CA LEU A 77 1.55 4.68 -16.74
C LEU A 77 0.52 3.86 -17.52
N THR A 78 -0.27 3.05 -16.83
CA THR A 78 -1.33 2.23 -17.43
C THR A 78 -2.39 3.10 -18.10
N ILE A 79 -2.84 4.17 -17.45
CA ILE A 79 -3.81 5.11 -18.03
C ILE A 79 -3.22 5.78 -19.28
N VAL A 80 -1.96 6.23 -19.22
CA VAL A 80 -1.29 6.85 -20.38
C VAL A 80 -1.17 5.87 -21.54
N LEU A 81 -0.75 4.63 -21.29
CA LEU A 81 -0.68 3.59 -22.33
C LEU A 81 -2.05 3.29 -22.93
N ASN A 82 -3.12 3.25 -22.12
CA ASN A 82 -4.48 3.06 -22.62
C ASN A 82 -4.95 4.23 -23.49
N ILE A 83 -4.63 5.47 -23.12
CA ILE A 83 -4.93 6.66 -23.93
C ILE A 83 -4.16 6.61 -25.26
N VAL A 84 -2.86 6.31 -25.23
CA VAL A 84 -2.03 6.19 -26.44
C VAL A 84 -2.58 5.10 -27.35
N THR A 85 -2.94 3.94 -26.79
CA THR A 85 -3.54 2.83 -27.55
C THR A 85 -4.87 3.26 -28.17
N ALA A 86 -5.73 3.97 -27.43
CA ALA A 86 -7.00 4.48 -27.95
C ALA A 86 -6.82 5.53 -29.06
N ILE A 87 -5.74 6.31 -29.03
CA ILE A 87 -5.41 7.28 -30.08
C ILE A 87 -4.83 6.58 -31.31
N MET A 88 -3.94 5.60 -31.13
CA MET A 88 -3.31 4.87 -32.22
C MET A 88 -4.28 3.92 -32.93
N ASP A 89 -5.20 3.29 -32.20
CA ASP A 89 -6.14 2.30 -32.73
C ASP A 89 -7.49 2.93 -33.13
N ARG A 90 -7.46 4.19 -33.55
CA ARG A 90 -8.65 4.99 -33.91
C ARG A 90 -9.52 4.30 -34.95
N ASP A 91 -8.93 3.48 -35.82
CA ASP A 91 -9.60 2.82 -36.94
C ASP A 91 -10.26 1.48 -36.56
N ARG A 92 -9.92 0.86 -35.42
CA ARG A 92 -10.49 -0.44 -34.98
C ARG A 92 -11.49 -0.34 -33.84
N PHE A 93 -11.76 0.86 -33.33
CA PHE A 93 -12.65 1.01 -32.19
C PHE A 93 -14.12 0.77 -32.61
N LEU A 94 -14.55 -0.48 -32.47
CA LEU A 94 -15.85 -1.05 -32.90
C LEU A 94 -17.09 -0.46 -32.21
N TRP A 95 -16.93 0.47 -31.27
CA TRP A 95 -18.04 1.18 -30.62
C TRP A 95 -18.22 2.55 -31.27
N ASP A 96 -18.91 2.58 -32.41
CA ASP A 96 -19.19 3.81 -33.12
C ASP A 96 -20.67 4.23 -32.96
N PRO A 97 -20.98 5.12 -32.00
CA PRO A 97 -22.20 5.91 -32.05
C PRO A 97 -21.83 7.38 -32.27
N SER A 98 -21.44 7.79 -33.48
CA SER A 98 -21.36 9.19 -34.00
C SER A 98 -20.50 10.24 -33.25
N TRP A 99 -20.01 9.96 -32.03
CA TRP A 99 -19.29 10.91 -31.16
C TRP A 99 -17.76 10.66 -31.15
N GLY A 100 -17.28 9.62 -31.85
CA GLY A 100 -15.86 9.27 -31.99
C GLY A 100 -15.18 8.82 -30.70
N SER A 101 -13.85 8.66 -30.73
CA SER A 101 -13.01 8.23 -29.60
C SER A 101 -12.79 9.30 -28.52
N TRP A 102 -13.35 10.50 -28.71
CA TRP A 102 -13.14 11.65 -27.83
C TRP A 102 -13.54 11.41 -26.36
N PRO A 103 -14.69 10.77 -26.05
CA PRO A 103 -15.07 10.53 -24.65
C PRO A 103 -14.07 9.66 -23.91
N VAL A 104 -13.45 8.68 -24.58
CA VAL A 104 -12.43 7.79 -23.98
C VAL A 104 -11.17 8.57 -23.64
N VAL A 105 -10.71 9.44 -24.55
CA VAL A 105 -9.54 10.30 -24.31
C VAL A 105 -9.80 11.27 -23.17
N VAL A 106 -10.95 11.95 -23.17
CA VAL A 106 -11.34 12.90 -22.11
C VAL A 106 -11.45 12.19 -20.76
N ALA A 107 -12.12 11.03 -20.72
CA ALA A 107 -12.21 10.23 -19.50
C ALA A 107 -10.82 9.81 -19.02
N GLY A 108 -9.97 9.29 -19.90
CA GLY A 108 -8.59 8.91 -19.58
C GLY A 108 -7.81 10.07 -18.96
N VAL A 109 -7.87 11.26 -19.54
CA VAL A 109 -7.22 12.46 -18.99
C VAL A 109 -7.78 12.80 -17.61
N ILE A 110 -9.11 12.76 -17.40
CA ILE A 110 -9.71 12.99 -16.09
C ILE A 110 -9.21 11.94 -15.07
N PHE A 111 -9.08 10.69 -15.47
CA PHE A 111 -8.57 9.62 -14.61
C PHE A 111 -7.08 9.79 -14.25
N THR A 112 -6.26 10.48 -15.05
CA THR A 112 -4.85 10.75 -14.69
C THR A 112 -4.70 11.63 -13.44
N PHE A 113 -5.69 12.48 -13.13
CA PHE A 113 -5.65 13.31 -11.93
C PHE A 113 -5.69 12.49 -10.64
N GLY A 114 -6.34 11.32 -10.66
CA GLY A 114 -6.39 10.41 -9.52
C GLY A 114 -4.99 9.99 -9.06
N PRO A 115 -4.20 9.29 -9.90
CA PRO A 115 -2.83 8.89 -9.58
C PRO A 115 -1.91 10.05 -9.19
N ILE A 116 -2.02 11.21 -9.84
CA ILE A 116 -1.22 12.39 -9.49
C ILE A 116 -1.55 12.85 -8.06
N CYS A 117 -2.84 12.93 -7.71
CA CYS A 117 -3.29 13.21 -6.34
C CYS A 117 -2.79 12.15 -5.35
N GLY A 118 -2.82 10.86 -5.72
CA GLY A 118 -2.32 9.77 -4.89
C GLY A 118 -0.83 9.87 -4.61
N PHE A 119 -0.03 10.16 -5.64
CA PHE A 119 1.40 10.34 -5.54
C PHE A 119 1.78 11.52 -4.63
N ILE A 120 1.17 12.69 -4.86
CA ILE A 120 1.38 13.88 -4.03
C ILE A 120 0.86 13.64 -2.60
N GLY A 121 -0.31 13.03 -2.46
CA GLY A 121 -0.93 12.70 -1.18
C GLY A 121 -0.06 11.79 -0.32
N ALA A 122 0.49 10.72 -0.90
CA ALA A 122 1.44 9.83 -0.22
C ALA A 122 2.77 10.53 0.08
N ARG A 123 3.23 11.44 -0.80
CA ARG A 123 4.47 12.20 -0.57
C ARG A 123 4.39 13.13 0.62
N TYR A 124 3.26 13.82 0.79
CA TYR A 124 3.06 14.80 1.86
C TYR A 124 2.18 14.30 3.01
N LEU A 125 1.82 13.00 3.03
CA LEU A 125 0.91 12.40 4.01
C LEU A 125 -0.40 13.19 4.20
N ARG A 126 -0.91 13.78 3.11
CA ARG A 126 -2.13 14.61 3.11
C ARG A 126 -3.38 13.73 2.89
N LEU A 127 -4.14 13.49 3.97
CA LEU A 127 -5.32 12.63 3.95
C LEU A 127 -6.35 13.04 2.87
N GLY A 128 -6.58 14.34 2.67
CA GLY A 128 -7.52 14.81 1.65
C GLY A 128 -7.18 14.35 0.23
N LEU A 129 -5.90 14.45 -0.16
CA LEU A 129 -5.43 14.00 -1.48
C LEU A 129 -5.49 12.48 -1.62
N VAL A 130 -5.15 11.75 -0.56
CA VAL A 130 -5.24 10.28 -0.53
C VAL A 130 -6.71 9.82 -0.62
N THR A 131 -7.64 10.55 0.00
CA THR A 131 -9.09 10.27 -0.07
C THR A 131 -9.62 10.46 -1.50
N VAL A 132 -9.23 11.55 -2.16
CA VAL A 132 -9.57 11.80 -3.57
C VAL A 132 -9.02 10.67 -4.44
N TYR A 133 -7.76 10.27 -4.23
CA TYR A 133 -7.16 9.15 -4.94
C TYR A 133 -7.90 7.83 -4.70
N LEU A 134 -8.29 7.52 -3.46
CA LEU A 134 -9.07 6.33 -3.12
C LEU A 134 -10.41 6.33 -3.86
N GLY A 135 -11.10 7.49 -3.92
CA GLY A 135 -12.34 7.64 -4.69
C GLY A 135 -12.15 7.35 -6.18
N PHE A 136 -11.13 7.93 -6.80
CA PHE A 136 -10.78 7.64 -8.21
C PHE A 136 -10.37 6.18 -8.41
N SER A 137 -9.65 5.57 -7.47
CA SER A 137 -9.28 4.16 -7.52
C SER A 137 -10.53 3.28 -7.48
N CYS A 138 -11.48 3.54 -6.59
CA CYS A 138 -12.75 2.81 -6.53
C CYS A 138 -13.56 2.95 -7.83
N LEU A 139 -13.65 4.16 -8.39
CA LEU A 139 -14.34 4.40 -9.66
C LEU A 139 -13.66 3.66 -10.82
N HIS A 140 -12.33 3.71 -10.87
CA HIS A 140 -11.54 2.99 -11.88
C HIS A 140 -11.72 1.47 -11.75
N THR A 141 -11.68 0.93 -10.53
CA THR A 141 -11.95 -0.49 -10.25
C THR A 141 -13.35 -0.89 -10.70
N ALA A 142 -14.37 -0.09 -10.38
CA ALA A 142 -15.74 -0.34 -10.82
C ALA A 142 -15.84 -0.35 -12.36
N SER A 143 -15.18 0.58 -13.04
CA SER A 143 -15.14 0.63 -14.50
C SER A 143 -14.46 -0.61 -15.11
N GLN A 144 -13.35 -1.08 -14.53
CA GLN A 144 -12.66 -2.29 -15.01
C GLN A 144 -13.48 -3.55 -14.78
N ILE A 145 -14.17 -3.67 -13.64
CA ILE A 145 -15.08 -4.79 -13.36
C ILE A 145 -16.22 -4.79 -14.38
N ALA A 146 -16.85 -3.63 -14.64
CA ALA A 146 -17.88 -3.52 -15.67
C ALA A 146 -17.37 -3.95 -17.04
N CYS A 147 -16.20 -3.46 -17.47
CA CYS A 147 -15.55 -3.88 -18.72
C CYS A 147 -15.25 -5.38 -18.75
N ALA A 148 -14.78 -5.97 -17.66
CA ALA A 148 -14.51 -7.41 -17.56
C ALA A 148 -15.78 -8.24 -17.71
N ILE A 149 -16.89 -7.80 -17.13
CA ILE A 149 -18.21 -8.44 -17.27
C ILE A 149 -18.70 -8.35 -18.72
N TYR A 150 -18.56 -7.20 -19.39
CA TYR A 150 -19.03 -7.04 -20.77
C TYR A 150 -18.16 -7.78 -21.79
N SER A 151 -16.85 -7.84 -21.59
CA SER A 151 -15.91 -8.45 -22.54
C SER A 151 -15.72 -9.97 -22.35
N PHE A 152 -16.06 -10.51 -21.16
CA PHE A 152 -15.81 -11.91 -20.76
C PHE A 152 -14.37 -12.40 -21.01
N TRP A 153 -13.41 -11.48 -21.12
CA TRP A 153 -12.04 -11.81 -21.44
C TRP A 153 -11.24 -12.13 -20.17
N LEU A 154 -10.62 -13.31 -20.13
CA LEU A 154 -9.91 -13.82 -18.94
C LEU A 154 -8.79 -12.87 -18.47
N GLY A 155 -8.14 -12.18 -19.42
CA GLY A 155 -7.16 -11.13 -19.12
C GLY A 155 -7.76 -9.94 -18.38
N ALA A 156 -8.94 -9.46 -18.80
CA ALA A 156 -9.62 -8.34 -18.15
C ALA A 156 -10.03 -8.68 -16.70
N VAL A 157 -10.46 -9.92 -16.47
CA VAL A 157 -10.78 -10.42 -15.12
C VAL A 157 -9.53 -10.41 -14.21
N PHE A 158 -8.38 -10.85 -14.72
CA PHE A 158 -7.12 -10.81 -13.96
C PHE A 158 -6.70 -9.37 -13.61
N PHE A 159 -6.80 -8.44 -14.56
CA PHE A 159 -6.52 -7.02 -14.30
C PHE A 159 -7.47 -6.43 -13.25
N ALA A 160 -8.77 -6.73 -13.33
CA ALA A 160 -9.74 -6.29 -12.33
C ALA A 160 -9.39 -6.82 -10.93
N PHE A 161 -8.94 -8.08 -10.82
CA PHE A 161 -8.50 -8.65 -9.53
C PHE A 161 -7.29 -7.92 -8.94
N ILE A 162 -6.26 -7.66 -9.76
CA ILE A 162 -5.11 -6.85 -9.35
C ILE A 162 -5.57 -5.47 -8.90
N GLN A 163 -6.47 -4.83 -9.63
CA GLN A 163 -6.97 -3.49 -9.32
C GLN A 163 -7.74 -3.45 -7.98
N VAL A 164 -8.54 -4.48 -7.68
CA VAL A 164 -9.20 -4.64 -6.38
C VAL A 164 -8.16 -4.78 -5.27
N TRP A 165 -7.12 -5.59 -5.47
CA TRP A 165 -6.03 -5.75 -4.51
C TRP A 165 -5.27 -4.44 -4.26
N LEU A 166 -4.97 -3.67 -5.31
CA LEU A 166 -4.38 -2.34 -5.19
C LEU A 166 -5.29 -1.38 -4.42
N THR A 167 -6.59 -1.40 -4.71
CA THR A 167 -7.57 -0.56 -3.99
C THR A 167 -7.62 -0.92 -2.51
N LYS A 168 -7.51 -2.20 -2.16
CA LYS A 168 -7.38 -2.66 -0.77
C LYS A 168 -6.14 -2.07 -0.09
N ILE A 169 -4.97 -2.11 -0.74
CA ILE A 169 -3.73 -1.52 -0.21
C ILE A 169 -3.90 -0.02 0.06
N VAL A 170 -4.47 0.72 -0.90
CA VAL A 170 -4.70 2.16 -0.77
C VAL A 170 -5.71 2.45 0.34
N ALA A 171 -6.75 1.63 0.49
CA ALA A 171 -7.74 1.75 1.56
C ALA A 171 -7.11 1.50 2.94
N THR A 172 -6.26 0.48 3.09
CA THR A 172 -5.51 0.22 4.32
C THR A 172 -4.59 1.40 4.64
N PHE A 173 -3.84 1.91 3.66
CA PHE A 173 -3.00 3.09 3.85
C PHE A 173 -3.82 4.31 4.29
N TRP A 174 -4.96 4.55 3.65
CA TRP A 174 -5.87 5.65 4.02
C TRP A 174 -6.40 5.49 5.45
N TYR A 175 -6.80 4.27 5.83
CA TYR A 175 -7.28 3.96 7.17
C TYR A 175 -6.19 4.22 8.22
N CYS A 176 -4.99 3.66 8.04
CA CYS A 176 -3.86 3.90 8.94
C CYS A 176 -3.43 5.37 8.96
N LEU A 177 -3.52 6.07 7.83
CA LEU A 177 -3.22 7.50 7.81
C LEU A 177 -4.25 8.29 8.62
N SER A 178 -5.53 7.90 8.56
CA SER A 178 -6.63 8.57 9.27
C SER A 178 -6.51 8.47 10.79
N THR A 179 -5.92 7.39 11.32
CA THR A 179 -5.74 7.19 12.76
C THR A 179 -4.60 8.04 13.34
N VAL A 180 -3.60 8.42 12.53
CA VAL A 180 -2.48 9.25 12.97
C VAL A 180 -2.88 10.73 13.04
N GLN A 181 -2.63 11.40 14.16
CA GLN A 181 -2.88 12.85 14.35
C GLN A 181 -2.11 13.72 13.36
N LEU A 182 -2.69 14.86 12.96
CA LEU A 182 -2.14 15.73 11.91
C LEU A 182 -0.74 16.26 12.28
N GLU A 183 -0.53 16.60 13.54
CA GLU A 183 0.72 17.13 14.08
C GLU A 183 1.85 16.10 13.94
N ARG A 184 1.59 14.83 14.30
CA ARG A 184 2.57 13.74 14.18
C ARG A 184 2.95 13.44 12.73
N ARG A 185 2.02 13.59 11.77
CA ARG A 185 2.32 13.33 10.36
C ARG A 185 3.43 14.22 9.82
N SER A 186 3.49 15.47 10.26
CA SER A 186 4.58 16.39 9.88
C SER A 186 5.91 15.96 10.49
N GLN A 187 5.92 15.56 11.77
CA GLN A 187 7.11 15.07 12.46
C GLN A 187 7.65 13.78 11.84
N LEU A 188 6.77 12.87 11.41
CA LEU A 188 7.13 11.65 10.69
C LEU A 188 7.83 11.91 9.34
N LEU A 189 7.45 12.99 8.66
CA LEU A 189 8.11 13.40 7.42
C LEU A 189 9.51 13.94 7.69
N ASP A 190 9.66 14.75 8.73
CA ASP A 190 10.95 15.33 9.12
C ASP A 190 11.92 14.25 9.66
N HIS A 191 11.40 13.24 10.37
CA HIS A 191 12.22 12.15 10.89
C HIS A 191 12.77 11.24 9.79
N LYS A 192 12.05 11.05 8.67
CA LYS A 192 12.54 10.22 7.55
C LYS A 192 13.78 10.83 6.86
N SER A 193 13.95 12.15 6.92
CA SER A 193 15.15 12.82 6.38
C SER A 193 16.41 12.54 7.20
N ALA A 194 16.25 12.20 8.48
CA ALA A 194 17.34 11.62 9.25
C ALA A 194 17.37 10.13 8.90
N ASP A 195 18.45 9.65 8.29
CA ASP A 195 18.64 8.23 7.96
C ASP A 195 18.57 7.37 9.23
N VAL A 196 17.37 6.98 9.64
CA VAL A 196 17.17 6.00 10.71
C VAL A 196 17.41 4.64 10.09
N HIS A 197 18.61 4.12 10.30
CA HIS A 197 18.98 2.75 9.93
C HIS A 197 18.09 1.77 10.70
N ILE A 198 17.04 1.25 10.05
CA ILE A 198 16.22 0.19 10.62
C ILE A 198 17.05 -1.10 10.53
N VAL A 199 17.56 -1.58 11.66
CA VAL A 199 18.29 -2.84 11.73
C VAL A 199 17.25 -3.97 11.82
N TYR A 200 17.11 -4.72 10.74
CA TYR A 200 16.36 -5.98 10.72
C TYR A 200 17.30 -7.09 11.21
N TRP A 201 16.93 -7.78 12.28
CA TRP A 201 17.59 -9.00 12.76
C TRP A 201 16.74 -10.20 12.38
#